data_AF-A0A7V5MR34-F1
#
_entry.id   AF-A0A7V5MR34-F1
#
_cell.length_a   1.000
_cell.length_b   1.000
_cell.length_c   1.000
_cell.angle_alpha   90.00
_cell.angle_beta   90.00
_cell.angle_gamma   90.00
#
_symmetry.space_group_name_H-M   'P 1'
#
loop_
_entity.id
_entity.type
_entity.pdbx_description
1 polymer ?
#
loop_
_entity_poly.entity_id
_entity_poly.type
_entity_poly.pdbx_seq_one_letter_code
_entity_poly.pdbx_strand_id
1 'polypeptide(L)'
;VKAAREGYKAVLARDPDHPGTRYALANLLFRSGKYPEAAREYERALAADPRILPARLLAVVALARAGEPEAEIARRLESLHRERPDDTRITLALIRLRSLAKDPDVRNPNEALTLANALAPAHPAPPNIEALALAAAAAGQFEDAVRLEQQAIDLLAWQAPPDILARARARLAAYRAGRMPEEPVFPDTDPIFQPPPLDVTAVFRDYPAARPY
;
A
#
# COMPACT_ATOMS: atom_id res chain seq x y z
N VAL A 1 -3.16 -2.55 -22.88
CA VAL A 1 -4.33 -2.02 -22.13
C VAL A 1 -5.66 -2.18 -22.88
N LYS A 2 -5.79 -1.76 -24.16
CA LYS A 2 -7.05 -1.85 -24.92
C LYS A 2 -7.59 -3.30 -25.07
N ALA A 3 -6.75 -4.24 -25.50
CA ALA A 3 -7.12 -5.66 -25.63
C ALA A 3 -7.52 -6.32 -24.29
N ALA A 4 -6.84 -5.96 -23.19
CA ALA A 4 -7.19 -6.44 -21.84
C ALA A 4 -8.59 -5.96 -21.41
N ARG A 5 -8.91 -4.68 -21.68
CA ARG A 5 -10.21 -4.09 -21.38
C ARG A 5 -11.33 -4.72 -22.22
N GLU A 6 -11.07 -5.09 -23.47
CA GLU A 6 -12.03 -5.79 -24.33
C GLU A 6 -12.26 -7.24 -23.86
N GLY A 7 -11.20 -7.95 -23.46
CA GLY A 7 -11.31 -9.29 -22.86
C GLY A 7 -12.13 -9.30 -21.56
N TYR A 8 -11.92 -8.32 -20.68
CA TYR A 8 -12.68 -8.21 -19.42
C TYR A 8 -14.17 -7.93 -19.68
N LYS A 9 -14.51 -7.11 -20.69
CA LYS A 9 -15.91 -6.87 -21.07
C LYS A 9 -16.60 -8.15 -21.54
N ALA A 10 -15.91 -9.00 -22.29
CA ALA A 10 -16.47 -10.27 -22.75
C ALA A 10 -16.76 -11.24 -21.59
N VAL A 11 -15.91 -11.26 -20.57
CA VAL A 11 -16.15 -12.06 -19.35
C VAL A 11 -17.30 -11.48 -18.55
N LEU A 12 -17.31 -10.17 -18.28
CA LEU A 12 -18.39 -9.50 -17.54
C LEU A 12 -19.75 -9.54 -18.27
N ALA A 13 -19.77 -9.71 -19.59
CA ALA A 13 -21.00 -9.93 -20.34
C ALA A 13 -21.60 -11.33 -20.13
N ARG A 14 -20.77 -12.32 -19.77
CA ARG A 14 -21.19 -13.72 -19.52
C ARG A 14 -21.43 -13.98 -18.03
N ASP A 15 -20.55 -13.46 -17.19
CA ASP A 15 -20.64 -13.49 -15.73
C ASP A 15 -20.38 -12.07 -15.21
N PRO A 16 -21.45 -11.29 -14.99
CA PRO A 16 -21.33 -9.93 -14.49
C PRO A 16 -20.56 -9.84 -13.18
N ASP A 17 -20.58 -10.85 -12.32
CA ASP A 17 -20.01 -10.82 -10.97
C ASP A 17 -18.69 -11.59 -10.83
N HIS A 18 -18.08 -11.99 -11.96
CA HIS A 18 -16.81 -12.72 -11.96
C HIS A 18 -15.71 -12.00 -11.14
N PRO A 19 -15.33 -12.52 -9.96
CA PRO A 19 -14.54 -11.77 -8.98
C PRO A 19 -13.12 -11.46 -9.48
N GLY A 20 -12.50 -12.39 -10.20
CA GLY A 20 -11.16 -12.19 -10.78
C GLY A 20 -11.12 -11.09 -11.84
N THR A 21 -12.19 -10.97 -12.65
CA THR A 21 -12.26 -9.92 -13.68
C THR A 21 -12.56 -8.56 -13.07
N ARG A 22 -13.40 -8.50 -12.04
CA ARG A 22 -13.61 -7.29 -11.25
C ARG A 22 -12.33 -6.80 -10.60
N TYR A 23 -11.57 -7.70 -9.97
CA TYR A 23 -10.25 -7.38 -9.41
C TYR A 23 -9.27 -6.86 -10.48
N ALA A 24 -9.22 -7.50 -11.65
CA ALA A 24 -8.36 -7.07 -12.74
C ALA A 24 -8.78 -5.71 -13.33
N LEU A 25 -10.09 -5.45 -13.41
CA LEU A 25 -10.64 -4.15 -13.80
C LEU A 25 -10.30 -3.07 -12.76
N ALA A 26 -10.42 -3.38 -11.47
CA ALA A 26 -10.03 -2.49 -10.39
C ALA A 26 -8.54 -2.12 -10.48
N ASN A 27 -7.66 -3.09 -10.73
CA ASN A 27 -6.22 -2.84 -10.97
C ASN A 27 -5.98 -1.89 -12.16
N LEU A 28 -6.73 -2.04 -13.24
CA LEU A 28 -6.64 -1.12 -14.40
C LEU A 28 -7.10 0.30 -14.05
N LEU A 29 -8.21 0.42 -13.32
CA LEU A 29 -8.77 1.70 -12.88
C LEU A 29 -7.80 2.41 -11.92
N PHE A 30 -7.25 1.65 -10.97
CA PHE A 30 -6.27 2.13 -9.99
C PHE A 30 -5.03 2.71 -10.67
N ARG A 31 -4.45 1.98 -11.64
CA ARG A 31 -3.29 2.45 -12.43
C ARG A 31 -3.62 3.65 -13.32
N SER A 32 -4.90 3.84 -13.66
CA SER A 32 -5.37 4.98 -14.44
C SER A 32 -5.72 6.20 -13.57
N GLY A 33 -5.43 6.16 -12.26
CA GLY A 33 -5.77 7.24 -11.31
C GLY A 33 -7.26 7.33 -10.96
N LYS A 34 -8.09 6.37 -11.43
CA LYS A 34 -9.53 6.33 -11.19
C LYS A 34 -9.84 5.62 -9.88
N TYR A 35 -9.38 6.22 -8.79
CA TYR A 35 -9.41 5.60 -7.46
C TYR A 35 -10.82 5.32 -6.92
N PRO A 36 -11.81 6.23 -7.05
CA PRO A 36 -13.17 5.93 -6.62
C PRO A 36 -13.78 4.73 -7.34
N GLU A 37 -13.59 4.63 -8.66
CA GLU A 37 -14.08 3.49 -9.44
C GLU A 37 -13.30 2.20 -9.13
N ALA A 38 -11.99 2.31 -8.90
CA ALA A 38 -11.17 1.17 -8.51
C ALA A 38 -11.62 0.59 -7.16
N ALA A 39 -11.85 1.44 -6.15
CA ALA A 39 -12.35 1.02 -4.84
C ALA A 39 -13.67 0.24 -4.96
N ARG A 40 -14.63 0.76 -5.74
CA ARG A 40 -15.92 0.09 -5.98
C ARG A 40 -15.74 -1.29 -6.63
N GLU A 41 -14.88 -1.41 -7.64
CA GLU A 41 -14.66 -2.71 -8.29
C GLU A 41 -13.89 -3.70 -7.40
N TYR A 42 -12.97 -3.23 -6.54
CA TYR A 42 -12.38 -4.08 -5.51
C TYR A 42 -13.41 -4.58 -4.50
N GLU A 43 -14.29 -3.71 -4.01
CA GLU A 43 -15.34 -4.09 -3.06
C GLU A 43 -16.32 -5.10 -3.67
N ARG A 44 -16.70 -4.93 -4.94
CA ARG A 44 -17.53 -5.91 -5.65
C ARG A 44 -16.81 -7.25 -5.85
N ALA A 45 -15.51 -7.22 -6.16
CA ALA A 45 -14.71 -8.44 -6.25
C ALA A 45 -14.67 -9.19 -4.91
N LEU A 46 -14.50 -8.45 -3.80
CA LEU A 46 -14.46 -9.01 -2.45
C LEU A 46 -15.82 -9.50 -1.94
N ALA A 47 -16.92 -8.88 -2.37
CA ALA A 47 -18.27 -9.34 -2.08
C ALA A 47 -18.56 -10.70 -2.74
N ALA A 48 -18.03 -10.92 -3.95
CA ALA A 48 -18.16 -12.18 -4.68
C ALA A 48 -17.15 -13.25 -4.21
N ASP A 49 -15.90 -12.87 -3.92
CA ASP A 49 -14.90 -13.76 -3.30
C ASP A 49 -14.04 -13.01 -2.27
N PRO A 50 -14.32 -13.17 -0.97
CA PRO A 50 -13.54 -12.56 0.11
C PRO A 50 -12.08 -13.02 0.18
N ARG A 51 -11.70 -14.08 -0.53
CA ARG A 51 -10.34 -14.67 -0.48
C ARG A 51 -9.35 -13.97 -1.40
N ILE A 52 -9.77 -12.96 -2.18
CA ILE A 52 -8.85 -12.14 -2.97
C ILE A 52 -8.12 -11.16 -2.04
N LEU A 53 -7.20 -11.69 -1.22
CA LEU A 53 -6.52 -10.94 -0.16
C LEU A 53 -5.85 -9.64 -0.65
N PRO A 54 -5.17 -9.61 -1.81
CA PRO A 54 -4.57 -8.36 -2.31
C PRO A 54 -5.60 -7.25 -2.57
N ALA A 55 -6.83 -7.59 -2.94
CA ALA A 55 -7.89 -6.62 -3.20
C ALA A 55 -8.28 -5.85 -1.92
N ARG A 56 -8.14 -6.46 -0.74
CA ARG A 56 -8.53 -5.83 0.54
C ARG A 56 -7.68 -4.61 0.84
N LEU A 57 -6.35 -4.74 0.79
CA LEU A 57 -5.45 -3.62 1.02
C LEU A 57 -5.54 -2.59 -0.13
N LEU A 58 -5.59 -3.05 -1.38
CA LEU A 58 -5.69 -2.14 -2.53
C LEU A 58 -7.00 -1.35 -2.57
N ALA A 59 -8.11 -1.90 -2.08
CA ALA A 59 -9.35 -1.15 -1.87
C ALA A 59 -9.15 0.00 -0.90
N VAL A 60 -8.50 -0.24 0.24
CA VAL A 60 -8.25 0.79 1.26
C VAL A 60 -7.29 1.87 0.73
N VAL A 61 -6.24 1.48 0.01
CA VAL A 61 -5.34 2.44 -0.65
C VAL A 61 -6.09 3.25 -1.71
N ALA A 62 -6.99 2.62 -2.48
CA ALA A 62 -7.81 3.31 -3.47
C ALA A 62 -8.73 4.34 -2.79
N LEU A 63 -9.41 3.99 -1.69
CA LEU A 63 -10.23 4.91 -0.91
C LEU A 63 -9.40 6.10 -0.39
N ALA A 64 -8.21 5.83 0.15
CA ALA A 64 -7.34 6.89 0.66
C ALA A 64 -6.89 7.86 -0.46
N ARG A 65 -6.58 7.35 -1.65
CA ARG A 65 -6.24 8.19 -2.81
C ARG A 65 -7.46 8.84 -3.47
N ALA A 66 -8.66 8.31 -3.23
CA ALA A 66 -9.93 8.94 -3.61
C ALA A 66 -10.31 10.10 -2.68
N GLY A 67 -9.58 10.31 -1.58
CA GLY A 67 -9.85 11.37 -0.61
C GLY A 67 -10.91 11.01 0.42
N GLU A 68 -11.20 9.72 0.61
CA GLU A 68 -12.06 9.28 1.70
C GLU A 68 -11.46 9.66 3.07
N PRO A 69 -12.29 9.93 4.09
CA PRO A 69 -11.82 10.39 5.39
C PRO A 69 -10.77 9.47 6.01
N GLU A 70 -9.70 10.05 6.55
CA GLU A 70 -8.60 9.28 7.17
C GLU A 70 -9.10 8.35 8.30
N ALA A 71 -10.16 8.74 9.01
CA ALA A 71 -10.80 7.91 10.02
C ALA A 71 -11.41 6.61 9.45
N GLU A 72 -11.97 6.65 8.24
CA GLU A 72 -12.45 5.43 7.56
C GLU A 72 -11.29 4.54 7.11
N ILE A 73 -10.23 5.16 6.58
CA ILE A 73 -9.01 4.43 6.20
C ILE A 73 -8.40 3.73 7.42
N ALA A 74 -8.32 4.43 8.55
CA ALA A 74 -7.83 3.88 9.82
C ALA A 74 -8.66 2.66 10.25
N ARG A 75 -9.99 2.81 10.36
CA ARG A 75 -10.89 1.72 10.75
C ARG A 75 -10.71 0.47 9.88
N ARG A 76 -10.61 0.66 8.56
CA ARG A 76 -10.44 -0.46 7.63
C ARG A 76 -9.08 -1.14 7.79
N LEU A 77 -7.98 -0.37 7.88
CA LEU A 77 -6.65 -0.94 8.09
C LEU A 77 -6.53 -1.68 9.43
N GLU A 78 -7.11 -1.13 10.50
CA GLU A 78 -7.14 -1.80 11.80
C GLU A 78 -7.91 -3.12 11.76
N SER A 79 -9.03 -3.17 11.05
CA SER A 79 -9.75 -4.43 10.84
C SER A 79 -8.91 -5.45 10.09
N LEU A 80 -8.24 -5.02 9.02
CA LEU A 80 -7.35 -5.89 8.24
C LEU A 80 -6.17 -6.39 9.08
N HIS A 81 -5.58 -5.53 9.92
CA HIS A 81 -4.47 -5.91 10.78
C HIS A 81 -4.89 -6.88 11.89
N ARG A 82 -6.08 -6.70 12.48
CA ARG A 82 -6.64 -7.67 13.44
C ARG A 82 -6.87 -9.04 12.83
N GLU A 83 -7.32 -9.09 11.57
CA GLU A 83 -7.54 -10.33 10.85
C GLU A 83 -6.24 -10.98 10.37
N ARG A 84 -5.23 -10.17 10.02
CA ARG A 84 -3.95 -10.62 9.48
C ARG A 84 -2.79 -9.84 10.10
N PRO A 85 -2.45 -10.11 11.37
CA PRO A 85 -1.38 -9.39 12.06
C PRO A 85 0.00 -9.63 11.41
N ASP A 86 0.15 -10.76 10.72
CA ASP A 86 1.41 -11.17 10.08
C ASP A 86 1.63 -10.58 8.67
N ASP A 87 0.62 -9.91 8.07
CA ASP A 87 0.81 -9.26 6.75
C ASP A 87 1.54 -7.93 6.92
N THR A 88 2.84 -7.96 6.62
CA THR A 88 3.73 -6.79 6.73
C THR A 88 3.25 -5.58 5.95
N ARG A 89 2.54 -5.75 4.83
CA ARG A 89 2.06 -4.62 4.02
C ARG A 89 0.92 -3.87 4.71
N ILE A 90 0.07 -4.58 5.45
CA ILE A 90 -0.99 -3.96 6.25
C ILE A 90 -0.37 -3.20 7.41
N THR A 91 0.61 -3.79 8.10
CA THR A 91 1.34 -3.13 9.19
C THR A 91 2.08 -1.88 8.68
N LEU A 92 2.74 -1.95 7.51
CA LEU A 92 3.35 -0.79 6.85
C LEU A 92 2.32 0.30 6.53
N ALA A 93 1.14 -0.07 6.02
CA ALA A 93 0.08 0.89 5.73
C ALA A 93 -0.39 1.62 7.01
N LEU A 94 -0.55 0.90 8.12
CA LEU A 94 -0.89 1.48 9.42
C LEU A 94 0.22 2.41 9.93
N ILE A 95 1.49 1.97 9.90
CA ILE A 95 2.63 2.81 10.32
C ILE A 95 2.64 4.13 9.55
N ARG A 96 2.46 4.07 8.22
CA ARG A 96 2.42 5.28 7.37
C ARG A 96 1.23 6.17 7.71
N LEU A 97 0.04 5.61 7.85
CA LEU A 97 -1.15 6.38 8.21
C LEU A 97 -0.99 7.05 9.57
N ARG A 98 -0.59 6.30 10.60
CA ARG A 98 -0.41 6.82 11.96
C ARG A 98 0.73 7.85 12.06
N SER A 99 1.72 7.80 11.16
CA SER A 99 2.82 8.78 11.11
C SER A 99 2.45 10.08 10.38
N LEU A 100 1.73 9.97 9.25
CA LEU A 100 1.56 11.04 8.27
C LEU A 100 0.13 11.61 8.17
N ALA A 101 -0.85 11.01 8.84
CA ALA A 101 -2.23 11.49 8.85
C ALA A 101 -2.30 12.97 9.23
N LYS A 102 -3.19 13.71 8.55
CA LYS A 102 -3.46 15.12 8.81
C LYS A 102 -4.50 15.29 9.92
N ASP A 103 -5.42 14.35 10.02
CA ASP A 103 -6.41 14.27 11.08
C ASP A 103 -5.71 13.91 12.40
N PRO A 104 -5.75 14.78 13.43
CA PRO A 104 -5.10 14.51 14.71
C PRO A 104 -5.69 13.31 15.45
N ASP A 105 -6.95 12.93 15.19
CA ASP A 105 -7.56 11.74 15.79
C ASP A 105 -7.06 10.46 15.12
N VAL A 106 -6.50 10.56 13.91
CA VAL A 106 -5.90 9.45 13.17
C VAL A 106 -4.38 9.42 13.35
N ARG A 107 -3.73 10.58 13.45
CA ARG A 107 -2.28 10.64 13.62
C ARG A 107 -1.88 10.18 15.02
N ASN A 108 -1.11 9.10 15.09
CA ASN A 108 -0.65 8.50 16.34
C ASN A 108 0.82 8.04 16.23
N PRO A 109 1.79 8.95 16.39
CA PRO A 109 3.20 8.62 16.23
C PRO A 109 3.71 7.54 17.20
N ASN A 110 3.15 7.45 18.40
CA ASN A 110 3.52 6.46 19.41
C ASN A 110 3.14 5.03 18.97
N GLU A 111 1.91 4.88 18.44
CA GLU A 111 1.46 3.62 17.87
C GLU A 111 2.28 3.24 16.63
N ALA A 112 2.54 4.20 15.73
CA ALA A 112 3.39 3.99 14.56
C ALA A 112 4.78 3.47 14.97
N LEU A 113 5.38 4.06 16.00
CA LEU A 113 6.69 3.69 16.49
C LEU A 113 6.69 2.32 17.16
N THR A 114 5.62 1.96 17.86
CA THR A 114 5.46 0.62 18.45
C THR A 114 5.36 -0.45 17.37
N LEU A 115 4.51 -0.24 16.37
CA LEU A 115 4.37 -1.15 15.23
C LEU A 115 5.68 -1.30 14.45
N ALA A 116 6.38 -0.18 14.20
CA ALA A 116 7.62 -0.22 13.44
C ALA A 116 8.78 -0.87 14.19
N ASN A 117 8.87 -0.68 15.51
CA ASN A 117 9.86 -1.35 16.37
C ASN A 117 9.62 -2.86 16.48
N ALA A 118 8.37 -3.32 16.31
CA ALA A 118 8.08 -4.76 16.21
C ALA A 118 8.44 -5.30 14.81
N LEU A 119 8.07 -4.56 13.75
CA LEU A 119 8.18 -5.01 12.36
C LEU A 119 9.62 -5.05 11.85
N ALA A 120 10.38 -3.95 11.99
CA ALA A 120 11.68 -3.82 11.32
C ALA A 120 12.75 -4.79 11.84
N PRO A 121 12.90 -5.05 13.16
CA PRO A 121 13.83 -6.04 13.66
C PRO A 121 13.44 -7.48 13.31
N ALA A 122 12.14 -7.80 13.29
CA ALA A 122 11.65 -9.13 12.93
C ALA A 122 11.82 -9.43 11.43
N HIS A 123 11.68 -8.40 10.59
CA HIS A 123 11.78 -8.50 9.14
C HIS A 123 12.66 -7.38 8.58
N PRO A 124 13.99 -7.49 8.68
CA PRO A 124 14.90 -6.43 8.25
C PRO A 124 14.93 -6.33 6.72
N ALA A 125 14.18 -5.38 6.19
CA ALA A 125 14.13 -5.04 4.77
C ALA A 125 14.05 -3.51 4.63
N PRO A 126 14.59 -2.91 3.55
CA PRO A 126 14.61 -1.45 3.40
C PRO A 126 13.26 -0.77 3.66
N PRO A 127 12.11 -1.25 3.13
CA PRO A 127 10.83 -0.62 3.40
C PRO A 127 10.40 -0.63 4.87
N ASN A 128 10.78 -1.68 5.62
CA ASN A 128 10.46 -1.79 7.04
C ASN A 128 11.36 -0.88 7.88
N ILE A 129 12.61 -0.71 7.48
CA ILE A 129 13.55 0.23 8.10
C ILE A 129 13.13 1.69 7.81
N GLU A 130 12.75 2.00 6.57
CA GLU A 130 12.17 3.31 6.20
C GLU A 130 10.90 3.61 7.01
N ALA A 131 10.05 2.62 7.25
CA ALA A 131 8.85 2.78 8.07
C ALA A 131 9.19 3.07 9.54
N LEU A 132 10.24 2.46 10.09
CA LEU A 132 10.76 2.78 11.42
C LEU A 132 11.38 4.19 11.46
N ALA A 133 12.13 4.58 10.45
CA ALA A 133 12.65 5.95 10.33
C ALA A 133 11.51 6.98 10.30
N LEU A 134 10.46 6.71 9.51
CA LEU A 134 9.27 7.56 9.41
C LEU A 134 8.54 7.68 10.75
N ALA A 135 8.33 6.56 11.44
CA ALA A 135 7.66 6.56 12.74
C ALA A 135 8.49 7.29 13.82
N ALA A 136 9.81 7.09 13.82
CA ALA A 136 10.72 7.80 14.71
C ALA A 136 10.67 9.32 14.46
N ALA A 137 10.72 9.74 13.19
CA ALA A 137 10.56 11.15 12.82
C ALA A 137 9.20 11.72 13.27
N ALA A 138 8.11 10.97 13.08
CA ALA A 138 6.78 11.38 13.50
C ALA A 138 6.67 11.60 15.02
N ALA A 139 7.44 10.82 15.79
CA ALA A 139 7.56 10.93 17.25
C ALA A 139 8.59 12.00 17.69
N GLY A 140 9.19 12.74 16.75
CA GLY A 140 10.18 13.78 17.02
C GLY A 140 11.62 13.28 17.18
N GLN A 141 11.87 11.98 17.00
CA GLN A 141 13.18 11.35 17.12
C GLN A 141 13.95 11.46 15.80
N PHE A 142 14.26 12.70 15.39
CA PHE A 142 14.88 12.96 14.09
C PHE A 142 16.30 12.41 13.96
N GLU A 143 17.08 12.35 15.04
CA GLU A 143 18.43 11.77 15.01
C GLU A 143 18.39 10.27 14.66
N ASP A 144 17.47 9.53 15.28
CA ASP A 144 17.24 8.12 14.95
C ASP A 144 16.69 7.95 13.53
N ALA A 145 15.75 8.79 13.12
CA ALA A 145 15.22 8.77 11.77
C ALA A 145 16.32 8.96 10.71
N VAL A 146 17.25 9.90 10.92
CA VAL A 146 18.40 10.12 10.03
C VAL A 146 19.29 8.88 9.96
N ARG A 147 19.62 8.28 11.11
CA ARG A 147 20.46 7.07 11.16
C ARG A 147 19.80 5.89 10.44
N LEU A 148 18.51 5.66 10.69
CA LEU A 148 17.74 4.56 10.11
C LEU A 148 17.52 4.73 8.60
N GLU A 149 17.18 5.94 8.16
CA GLU A 149 16.98 6.23 6.73
C GLU A 149 18.30 6.10 5.96
N GLN A 150 19.43 6.53 6.55
CA GLN A 150 20.75 6.32 5.96
C GLN A 150 21.06 4.82 5.81
N GLN A 151 20.77 4.01 6.83
CA GLN A 151 20.92 2.56 6.76
C GLN A 151 20.05 1.96 5.63
N ALA A 152 18.80 2.41 5.47
CA ALA A 152 17.94 1.94 4.39
C ALA A 152 18.51 2.31 3.01
N ILE A 153 19.00 3.53 2.85
CA ILE A 153 19.65 4.01 1.61
C ILE A 153 20.88 3.18 1.27
N ASP A 154 21.71 2.84 2.25
CA ASP A 154 22.93 2.06 2.03
C ASP A 154 22.60 0.65 1.52
N LEU A 155 21.51 0.05 2.02
CA LEU A 155 21.00 -1.24 1.53
C LEU A 155 20.40 -1.13 0.11
N LEU A 156 19.79 0.01 -0.23
CA LEU A 156 19.17 0.25 -1.54
C LEU A 156 20.19 0.60 -2.64
N ALA A 157 21.34 1.17 -2.28
CA ALA A 157 22.27 1.85 -3.19
C ALA A 157 22.72 1.04 -4.43
N TRP A 158 22.74 -0.29 -4.34
CA TRP A 158 23.21 -1.17 -5.40
C TRP A 158 22.09 -1.82 -6.25
N GLN A 159 20.84 -1.77 -5.79
CA GLN A 159 19.76 -2.60 -6.34
C GLN A 159 18.46 -1.83 -6.64
N ALA A 160 18.27 -0.65 -6.05
CA ALA A 160 17.01 0.05 -6.14
C ALA A 160 16.87 0.86 -7.44
N PRO A 161 15.66 0.91 -8.03
CA PRO A 161 15.35 1.87 -9.07
C PRO A 161 15.67 3.33 -8.66
N PRO A 162 16.12 4.20 -9.58
CA PRO A 162 16.54 5.57 -9.25
C PRO A 162 15.48 6.41 -8.52
N ASP A 163 14.21 6.19 -8.81
CA ASP A 163 13.07 6.87 -8.19
C ASP A 163 12.89 6.49 -6.71
N ILE A 164 13.10 5.22 -6.36
CA ILE A 164 13.05 4.74 -4.97
C ILE A 164 14.18 5.37 -4.16
N LEU A 165 15.40 5.37 -4.71
CA LEU A 165 16.56 5.97 -4.04
C LEU A 165 16.43 7.49 -3.90
N ALA A 166 15.87 8.18 -4.89
CA ALA A 166 15.61 9.62 -4.83
C ALA A 166 14.62 9.96 -3.70
N ARG A 167 13.55 9.17 -3.53
CA ARG A 167 12.57 9.35 -2.45
C ARG A 167 13.20 9.16 -1.07
N ALA A 168 13.97 8.09 -0.87
CA ALA A 168 14.66 7.85 0.40
C ALA A 168 15.63 9.00 0.75
N ARG A 169 16.38 9.50 -0.24
CA ARG A 169 17.26 10.67 -0.05
C ARG A 169 16.49 11.95 0.28
N ALA A 170 15.30 12.15 -0.30
CA ALA A 170 14.44 13.28 0.03
C ALA A 170 13.91 13.21 1.47
N ARG A 171 13.51 12.01 1.94
CA ARG A 171 13.13 11.77 3.35
C ARG A 171 14.30 12.04 4.28
N LEU A 172 15.50 11.52 3.98
CA LEU A 172 16.71 11.78 4.75
C LEU A 172 17.00 13.29 4.86
N ALA A 173 16.85 14.05 3.78
CA ALA A 173 17.02 15.50 3.80
C ALA A 173 15.97 16.19 4.69
N ALA A 174 14.72 15.75 4.67
CA ALA A 174 13.67 16.25 5.56
C ALA A 174 13.99 15.96 7.04
N TYR A 175 14.39 14.73 7.37
CA TYR A 175 14.75 14.35 8.73
C TYR A 175 15.96 15.13 9.25
N ARG A 176 16.98 15.37 8.42
CA ARG A 176 18.13 16.23 8.77
C ARG A 176 17.74 17.68 9.05
N ALA A 177 16.66 18.15 8.43
CA ALA A 177 16.09 19.48 8.68
C ALA A 177 15.09 19.51 9.84
N GLY A 178 14.93 18.41 10.59
CA GLY A 178 14.02 18.32 11.73
C GLY A 178 12.54 18.41 11.35
N ARG A 179 12.19 18.00 10.12
CA ARG A 179 10.81 18.07 9.60
C ARG A 179 10.36 16.75 9.00
N MET A 180 9.06 16.53 9.01
CA MET A 180 8.45 15.38 8.33
C MET A 180 8.56 15.52 6.81
N PRO A 181 8.66 14.42 6.06
CA PRO A 181 8.62 14.44 4.61
C PRO A 181 7.24 14.90 4.13
N GLU A 182 7.22 15.76 3.12
CA GLU A 182 6.00 16.23 2.47
C GLU A 182 5.53 15.22 1.42
N GLU A 183 5.11 14.03 1.88
CA GLU A 183 4.60 12.97 1.01
C GLU A 183 3.21 12.51 1.46
N PRO A 184 2.34 12.07 0.53
CA PRO A 184 1.06 11.48 0.91
C PRO A 184 1.26 10.17 1.68
N VAL A 185 0.25 9.79 2.48
CA VAL A 185 0.25 8.51 3.21
C VAL A 185 0.52 7.33 2.26
N PHE A 186 -0.08 7.34 1.07
CA PHE A 186 0.12 6.31 0.03
C PHE A 186 0.57 6.93 -1.31
N PRO A 187 1.87 7.16 -1.53
CA PRO A 187 2.40 7.68 -2.79
C PRO A 187 2.06 6.74 -3.94
N ASP A 188 1.72 7.30 -5.10
CA ASP A 188 1.51 6.57 -6.35
C ASP A 188 2.79 5.89 -6.87
N THR A 189 3.96 6.38 -6.47
CA THR A 189 5.26 5.79 -6.77
C THR A 189 5.69 4.69 -5.79
N ASP A 190 4.89 4.37 -4.77
CA ASP A 190 5.23 3.30 -3.83
C ASP A 190 4.83 1.92 -4.39
N PRO A 191 5.79 1.06 -4.78
CA PRO A 191 5.49 -0.24 -5.38
C PRO A 191 4.74 -1.18 -4.42
N ILE A 192 4.81 -0.96 -3.10
CA ILE A 192 4.10 -1.77 -2.10
C ILE A 192 2.58 -1.56 -2.19
N PHE A 193 2.17 -0.33 -2.50
CA PHE A 193 0.77 0.09 -2.56
C PHE A 193 0.31 0.31 -4.01
N GLN A 194 0.89 -0.46 -4.92
CA GLN A 194 0.48 -0.54 -6.32
C GLN A 194 -0.01 -1.96 -6.64
N PRO A 195 -1.04 -2.11 -7.49
CA PRO A 195 -1.39 -3.42 -8.01
C PRO A 195 -0.20 -4.03 -8.75
N PRO A 196 -0.14 -5.36 -8.92
CA PRO A 196 0.91 -5.99 -9.72
C PRO A 196 0.86 -5.51 -11.18
N PRO A 197 1.97 -5.58 -11.94
CA PRO A 197 1.98 -5.28 -13.37
C PRO A 197 0.88 -6.05 -14.10
N LEU A 198 0.37 -5.48 -15.19
CA LEU A 198 -0.66 -6.12 -15.98
C LEU A 198 -0.12 -7.38 -16.66
N ASP A 199 -0.47 -8.54 -16.12
CA ASP A 199 -0.33 -9.80 -16.85
C ASP A 199 -1.67 -10.14 -17.52
N VAL A 200 -1.76 -9.80 -18.80
CA VAL A 200 -2.94 -10.08 -19.62
C VAL A 200 -3.14 -11.57 -19.88
N THR A 201 -2.13 -12.42 -19.62
CA THR A 201 -2.20 -13.86 -19.79
C THR A 201 -2.55 -14.61 -18.50
N ALA A 202 -2.17 -14.07 -17.33
CA ALA A 202 -2.51 -14.66 -16.03
C ALA A 202 -4.02 -14.69 -15.76
N VAL A 203 -4.77 -13.67 -16.22
CA VAL A 203 -6.25 -13.64 -16.08
C VAL A 203 -6.93 -14.83 -16.76
N PHE A 204 -6.25 -15.48 -17.72
CA PHE A 204 -6.78 -16.60 -18.48
C PHE A 204 -6.14 -17.95 -18.14
N ARG A 205 -5.08 -17.98 -17.32
CA ARG A 205 -4.29 -19.21 -17.11
C ARG A 205 -4.88 -20.13 -16.04
N ASP A 206 -5.48 -19.56 -14.99
CA ASP A 206 -5.93 -20.30 -13.82
C ASP A 206 -7.44 -20.15 -13.58
N TYR A 207 -8.29 -20.41 -14.59
CA TYR A 207 -9.72 -20.57 -14.32
C TYR A 207 -10.33 -21.87 -14.85
N PRO A 208 -11.00 -22.66 -13.97
CA PRO A 208 -11.10 -22.48 -12.53
C PRO A 208 -9.80 -22.92 -11.82
N ALA A 209 -9.13 -22.02 -11.09
CA ALA A 209 -7.97 -22.41 -10.28
C ALA A 209 -8.42 -23.42 -9.20
N ALA A 210 -7.90 -24.64 -9.26
CA ALA A 210 -8.14 -25.65 -8.23
C ALA A 210 -7.52 -25.27 -6.86
N ARG A 211 -6.67 -24.24 -6.82
CA ARG A 211 -6.09 -23.65 -5.60
C ARG A 211 -5.89 -22.14 -5.80
N PRO A 212 -6.59 -21.29 -5.04
CA PRO A 212 -6.36 -19.84 -5.08
C PRO A 212 -5.07 -19.50 -4.31
N TYR A 213 -4.37 -18.47 -4.79
CA TYR A 213 -3.15 -17.89 -4.25
C TYR A 213 -3.16 -17.67 -2.73
#